data_AF-A0AA90TPK6-F1
#
_entry.id   AF-A0AA90TPK6-F1
#
_cell.length_a   1.000
_cell.length_b   1.000
_cell.length_c   1.000
_cell.angle_alpha   90.00
_cell.angle_beta   90.00
_cell.angle_gamma   90.00
#
_symmetry.space_group_name_H-M   'P 1'
#
loop_
_entity.id
_entity.type
_entity.pdbx_description
1 polymer ?
#
loop_
_entity_poly.entity_id
_entity_poly.type
_entity_poly.pdbx_seq_one_letter_code
_entity_poly.pdbx_strand_id
1 'polypeptide(L)'
;MNPTYEELRLLASQAATVEVDAGRLEEMLDEIERLRAVANLKPAKRNDYPPEFEEAWAAYPVERQGTKRSAFKAWGANIKRGVEPAEILLGLHRYLAHAHAIGTETKYLKLAATFFGPDEHFAANYVMPSAKQSNLGKAGQATARAAQEWMDGK
;
A
#
# COMPACT_ATOMS: atom_id res chain seq x y z
N MET A 1 -48.05 21.42 -38.14
CA MET A 1 -48.14 22.87 -37.84
C MET A 1 -46.87 23.24 -37.09
N ASN A 2 -46.11 24.21 -37.60
CA ASN A 2 -44.92 24.70 -36.89
C ASN A 2 -45.38 25.62 -35.75
N PRO A 3 -44.85 25.44 -34.53
CA PRO A 3 -45.22 26.29 -33.41
C PRO A 3 -44.91 27.75 -33.74
N THR A 4 -45.82 28.62 -33.36
CA THR A 4 -45.67 30.06 -33.60
C THR A 4 -44.66 30.65 -32.60
N TYR A 5 -44.05 31.78 -32.96
CA TYR A 5 -43.02 32.43 -32.15
C TYR A 5 -43.51 32.76 -30.71
N GLU A 6 -44.78 33.11 -30.56
CA GLU A 6 -45.41 33.37 -29.26
C GLU A 6 -45.50 32.10 -28.39
N GLU A 7 -45.83 30.96 -28.99
CA GLU A 7 -45.88 29.67 -28.28
C GLU A 7 -44.50 29.22 -27.82
N LEU A 8 -43.47 29.45 -28.64
CA LEU A 8 -42.08 29.18 -28.28
C LEU A 8 -41.61 30.07 -27.12
N ARG A 9 -42.00 31.35 -27.13
CA ARG A 9 -41.67 32.30 -26.06
C ARG A 9 -42.36 31.95 -24.74
N LEU A 10 -43.63 31.51 -24.82
CA LEU A 10 -44.42 31.11 -23.66
C LEU A 10 -43.96 29.77 -23.07
N LEU A 11 -43.50 28.83 -23.90
CA LEU A 11 -42.87 27.59 -23.44
C LEU A 11 -41.51 27.87 -22.79
N ALA A 12 -40.71 28.76 -23.37
CA ALA A 12 -39.42 29.16 -22.80
C ALA A 12 -39.58 29.90 -21.46
N SER A 13 -40.64 30.68 -21.25
CA SER A 13 -40.92 31.31 -19.96
C SER A 13 -41.41 30.35 -18.87
N GLN A 14 -41.96 29.19 -19.27
CA GLN A 14 -42.43 28.14 -18.35
C GLN A 14 -41.37 27.08 -18.07
N ALA A 15 -40.34 26.97 -18.92
CA ALA A 15 -39.21 26.11 -18.66
C ALA A 15 -38.46 26.68 -17.44
N ALA A 16 -38.43 25.91 -16.35
CA ALA A 16 -37.62 26.22 -15.19
C ALA A 16 -36.16 26.35 -15.64
N THR A 17 -35.71 27.59 -15.82
CA THR A 17 -34.32 27.90 -16.08
C THR A 17 -33.55 27.44 -14.86
N VAL A 18 -32.70 26.43 -15.04
CA VAL A 18 -31.76 26.01 -14.02
C VAL A 18 -30.80 27.18 -13.82
N GLU A 19 -31.09 28.05 -12.86
CA GLU A 19 -30.21 29.18 -12.52
C GLU A 19 -28.90 28.59 -12.01
N VAL A 20 -27.85 28.76 -12.81
CA VAL A 20 -26.50 28.43 -12.38
C VAL A 20 -26.01 29.66 -11.63
N ASP A 21 -26.26 29.71 -10.32
CA ASP A 21 -25.69 30.75 -9.46
C ASP A 21 -24.15 30.60 -9.40
N ALA A 22 -23.46 31.70 -9.17
CA ALA A 22 -21.99 31.77 -9.14
C ALA A 22 -21.38 30.70 -8.22
N GLY A 23 -22.01 30.39 -7.07
CA GLY A 23 -21.52 29.36 -6.15
C GLY A 23 -21.53 27.95 -6.75
N ARG A 24 -22.50 27.65 -7.62
CA ARG A 24 -22.57 26.35 -8.29
C ARG A 24 -21.53 26.22 -9.41
N LEU A 25 -21.19 27.31 -10.08
CA LEU A 25 -20.09 27.32 -11.05
C LEU A 25 -18.75 27.09 -10.35
N GLU A 26 -18.54 27.72 -9.19
CA GLU A 26 -17.32 27.53 -8.40
C GLU A 26 -17.19 26.07 -7.92
N GLU A 27 -18.26 25.47 -7.41
CA GLU A 27 -18.28 24.05 -7.01
C GLU A 27 -17.99 23.12 -8.21
N MET A 28 -18.59 23.38 -9.37
CA MET A 28 -18.36 22.60 -10.58
C MET A 28 -16.93 22.77 -11.12
N LEU A 29 -16.33 23.96 -10.98
CA LEU A 29 -14.95 24.22 -11.38
C LEU A 29 -13.97 23.51 -10.45
N ASP A 30 -14.19 23.51 -9.13
CA ASP A 30 -13.37 22.77 -8.16
C ASP A 30 -13.44 21.26 -8.43
N GLU A 31 -14.63 20.74 -8.75
CA GLU A 31 -14.81 19.34 -9.13
C GLU A 31 -14.09 18.99 -10.44
N ILE A 32 -14.13 19.88 -11.45
CA ILE A 32 -13.36 19.69 -12.69
C ILE A 32 -11.85 19.70 -12.42
N GLU A 33 -11.36 20.56 -11.53
CA GLU A 33 -9.94 20.60 -11.16
C GLU A 33 -9.52 19.36 -10.39
N ARG A 34 -10.35 18.88 -9.46
CA ARG A 34 -10.14 17.60 -8.77
C ARG A 34 -10.08 16.43 -9.76
N LEU A 35 -11.03 16.34 -10.67
CA LEU A 35 -11.08 15.29 -11.70
C LEU A 35 -9.87 15.36 -12.65
N ARG A 36 -9.41 16.58 -13.00
CA ARG A 36 -8.18 16.77 -13.78
C ARG A 36 -6.93 16.38 -13.01
N ALA A 37 -6.86 16.65 -11.71
CA ALA A 37 -5.75 16.23 -10.86
C ALA A 37 -5.63 14.71 -10.80
N VAL A 38 -6.75 14.00 -10.69
CA VAL A 38 -6.81 12.53 -10.77
C VAL A 38 -6.38 12.04 -12.16
N ALA A 39 -6.83 12.69 -13.23
CA ALA A 39 -6.44 12.32 -14.61
C ALA A 39 -4.96 12.62 -14.93
N ASN A 40 -4.34 13.57 -14.23
CA ASN A 40 -2.94 13.95 -14.40
C ASN A 40 -1.97 13.17 -13.48
N LEU A 41 -2.47 12.15 -12.77
CA LEU A 41 -1.61 11.15 -12.13
C LEU A 41 -0.81 10.45 -13.23
N LYS A 42 0.48 10.77 -13.30
CA LYS A 42 1.40 10.20 -14.30
C LYS A 42 1.30 8.67 -14.26
N PRO A 43 1.14 7.99 -15.40
CA PRO A 43 1.24 6.54 -15.42
C PRO A 43 2.62 6.16 -14.88
N ALA A 44 2.65 5.28 -13.87
CA ALA A 44 3.89 4.80 -13.28
C ALA A 44 4.83 4.37 -14.42
N LYS A 45 6.06 4.93 -14.43
CA LYS A 45 7.07 4.60 -15.44
C LYS A 45 7.24 3.09 -15.43
N ARG A 46 7.58 2.48 -16.57
CA ARG A 46 7.76 1.02 -16.73
C ARG A 46 8.69 0.33 -15.70
N ASN A 47 9.43 1.10 -14.88
CA ASN A 47 10.32 0.65 -13.83
C ASN A 47 10.06 1.30 -12.45
N ASP A 48 9.00 2.10 -12.31
CA ASP A 48 8.62 2.63 -11.00
C ASP A 48 7.83 1.54 -10.30
N TYR A 49 8.43 0.96 -9.27
CA TYR A 49 7.74 0.02 -8.42
C TYR A 49 6.72 0.78 -7.57
N PRO A 50 5.56 0.16 -7.29
CA PRO A 50 4.55 0.79 -6.43
C PRO A 50 5.12 1.04 -5.03
N PRO A 51 4.71 2.13 -4.36
CA PRO A 51 5.27 2.52 -3.06
C PRO A 51 5.13 1.43 -2.00
N GLU A 52 4.05 0.65 -2.03
CA GLU A 52 3.82 -0.46 -1.12
C GLU A 52 4.84 -1.59 -1.31
N PHE A 53 5.27 -1.82 -2.56
CA PHE A 53 6.35 -2.77 -2.82
C PHE A 53 7.70 -2.20 -2.38
N GLU A 54 7.96 -0.90 -2.60
CA GLU A 54 9.19 -0.25 -2.14
C GLU A 54 9.32 -0.31 -0.61
N GLU A 55 8.23 -0.11 0.12
CA GLU A 55 8.18 -0.25 1.57
C GLU A 55 8.48 -1.69 2.01
N ALA A 56 7.79 -2.68 1.42
CA ALA A 56 8.05 -4.09 1.71
C ALA A 56 9.48 -4.51 1.32
N TRP A 57 10.02 -3.94 0.25
CA TRP A 57 11.39 -4.17 -0.19
C TRP A 57 12.40 -3.61 0.81
N ALA A 58 12.22 -2.36 1.24
CA ALA A 58 13.09 -1.70 2.20
C ALA A 58 13.09 -2.37 3.58
N ALA A 59 11.94 -2.89 4.03
CA ALA A 59 11.81 -3.62 5.29
C ALA A 59 12.53 -4.98 5.28
N TYR A 60 12.74 -5.58 4.11
CA TYR A 60 13.35 -6.90 3.99
C TYR A 60 14.88 -6.83 4.19
N PRO A 61 15.52 -7.74 4.96
CA PRO A 61 16.97 -7.74 5.15
C PRO A 61 17.76 -7.82 3.84
N VAL A 62 18.76 -6.95 3.68
CA VAL A 62 19.53 -6.76 2.43
C VAL A 62 20.18 -8.06 1.96
N GLU A 63 20.67 -8.89 2.88
CA GLU A 63 21.34 -10.16 2.56
C GLU A 63 20.38 -11.20 1.95
N ARG A 64 19.07 -11.00 2.11
CA ARG A 64 18.02 -11.94 1.67
C ARG A 64 17.04 -11.32 0.67
N GLN A 65 17.26 -10.07 0.27
CA GLN A 65 16.49 -9.39 -0.76
C GLN A 65 16.61 -10.07 -2.15
N GLY A 66 17.81 -10.53 -2.53
CA GLY A 66 18.06 -11.10 -3.86
C GLY A 66 17.83 -10.06 -4.96
N THR A 67 17.27 -10.46 -6.12
CA THR A 67 17.04 -9.51 -7.22
C THR A 67 15.65 -8.86 -7.11
N LYS A 68 15.60 -7.53 -7.11
CA LYS A 68 14.35 -6.75 -6.99
C LYS A 68 13.30 -7.12 -8.04
N ARG A 69 13.73 -7.36 -9.29
CA ARG A 69 12.84 -7.79 -10.38
C ARG A 69 12.16 -9.12 -10.10
N SER A 70 12.88 -10.09 -9.53
CA SER A 70 12.31 -11.41 -9.20
C SER A 70 11.29 -11.32 -8.06
N ALA A 71 11.61 -10.55 -7.01
CA ALA A 71 10.71 -10.30 -5.90
C ALA A 71 9.46 -9.55 -6.37
N PHE A 72 9.61 -8.53 -7.20
CA PHE A 72 8.48 -7.78 -7.76
C PHE A 72 7.59 -8.64 -8.66
N LYS A 73 8.18 -9.53 -9.47
CA LYS A 73 7.39 -10.48 -10.29
C LYS A 73 6.54 -11.39 -9.41
N ALA A 74 7.10 -11.90 -8.32
CA ALA A 74 6.40 -12.77 -7.38
C ALA A 74 5.31 -12.00 -6.61
N TRP A 75 5.65 -10.82 -6.06
CA TRP A 75 4.71 -9.92 -5.40
C TRP A 75 3.53 -9.53 -6.32
N GLY A 76 3.82 -9.09 -7.55
CA GLY A 76 2.81 -8.69 -8.52
C GLY A 76 1.92 -9.86 -8.98
N ALA A 77 2.38 -11.11 -8.91
CA ALA A 77 1.54 -12.27 -9.16
C ALA A 77 0.46 -12.45 -8.08
N ASN A 78 0.77 -12.13 -6.81
CA ASN A 78 -0.20 -12.16 -5.71
C ASN A 78 -1.22 -11.02 -5.82
N ILE A 79 -0.79 -9.80 -6.20
CA ILE A 79 -1.71 -8.70 -6.47
C ILE A 79 -2.70 -9.06 -7.60
N LYS A 80 -2.22 -9.71 -8.66
CA LYS A 80 -3.09 -10.21 -9.75
C LYS A 80 -4.09 -11.28 -9.30
N ARG A 81 -3.80 -11.99 -8.22
CA ARG A 81 -4.69 -12.99 -7.61
C ARG A 81 -5.69 -12.35 -6.63
N GLY A 82 -5.61 -11.04 -6.39
CA GLY A 82 -6.51 -10.30 -5.51
C GLY A 82 -6.00 -10.15 -4.08
N VAL A 83 -4.72 -10.43 -3.82
CA VAL A 83 -4.13 -10.16 -2.50
C VAL A 83 -3.87 -8.67 -2.37
N GLU A 84 -4.31 -8.07 -1.27
CA GLU A 84 -4.07 -6.67 -0.96
C GLU A 84 -2.58 -6.42 -0.66
N PRO A 85 -1.94 -5.37 -1.22
CA PRO A 85 -0.56 -5.00 -0.92
C PRO A 85 -0.26 -4.90 0.59
N ALA A 86 -1.19 -4.32 1.34
CA ALA A 86 -1.07 -4.13 2.79
C ALA A 86 -1.04 -5.47 3.55
N GLU A 87 -1.71 -6.50 3.06
CA GLU A 87 -1.69 -7.84 3.68
C GLU A 87 -0.32 -8.50 3.55
N ILE A 88 0.31 -8.34 2.39
CA ILE A 88 1.67 -8.83 2.14
C ILE A 88 2.66 -8.12 3.05
N LEU A 89 2.56 -6.80 3.18
CA LEU A 89 3.43 -6.00 4.07
C LEU A 89 3.25 -6.36 5.55
N LEU A 90 2.00 -6.50 6.00
CA LEU A 90 1.73 -6.92 7.38
C LEU A 90 2.25 -8.33 7.65
N GLY A 91 2.10 -9.25 6.67
CA GLY A 91 2.66 -10.59 6.72
C GLY A 91 4.19 -10.61 6.81
N LEU A 92 4.85 -9.69 6.10
CA LEU A 92 6.30 -9.50 6.20
C LEU A 92 6.72 -9.07 7.61
N HIS A 93 6.05 -8.07 8.19
CA HIS A 93 6.35 -7.62 9.55
C HIS A 93 6.17 -8.73 10.58
N ARG A 94 5.08 -9.51 10.48
CA ARG A 94 4.87 -10.69 11.34
C ARG A 94 5.99 -11.71 11.19
N TYR A 95 6.41 -11.98 9.96
CA TYR A 95 7.48 -12.94 9.67
C TYR A 95 8.82 -12.51 10.30
N LEU A 96 9.23 -11.26 10.06
CA LEU A 96 10.48 -10.72 10.58
C LEU A 96 10.46 -10.63 12.12
N ALA A 97 9.34 -10.20 12.71
CA ALA A 97 9.17 -10.17 14.15
C ALA A 97 9.26 -11.57 14.78
N HIS A 98 8.62 -12.58 14.17
CA HIS A 98 8.72 -13.96 14.62
C HIS A 98 10.16 -14.49 14.51
N ALA A 99 10.81 -14.29 13.37
CA ALA A 99 12.18 -14.73 13.16
C ALA A 99 13.14 -14.10 14.17
N HIS A 100 12.97 -12.81 14.47
CA HIS A 100 13.71 -12.13 15.52
C HIS A 100 13.42 -12.71 16.91
N ALA A 101 12.14 -12.95 17.24
CA ALA A 101 11.73 -13.48 18.54
C ALA A 101 12.29 -14.89 18.84
N ILE A 102 12.48 -15.72 17.82
CA ILE A 102 13.10 -17.05 17.96
C ILE A 102 14.63 -17.03 17.77
N GLY A 103 15.23 -15.86 17.53
CA GLY A 103 16.68 -15.72 17.33
C GLY A 103 17.20 -16.29 16.01
N THR A 104 16.37 -16.30 14.96
CA THR A 104 16.79 -16.79 13.63
C THR A 104 17.77 -15.81 13.00
N GLU A 105 18.95 -16.31 12.62
CA GLU A 105 19.91 -15.51 11.87
C GLU A 105 19.38 -15.15 10.47
N THR A 106 19.76 -13.98 9.95
CA THR A 106 19.32 -13.47 8.65
C THR A 106 19.61 -14.45 7.51
N LYS A 107 20.73 -15.18 7.56
CA LYS A 107 21.12 -16.23 6.59
C LYS A 107 20.19 -17.44 6.53
N TYR A 108 19.19 -17.54 7.41
CA TYR A 108 18.15 -18.56 7.39
C TYR A 108 16.77 -18.00 7.02
N LEU A 109 16.62 -16.68 6.89
CA LEU A 109 15.39 -16.09 6.39
C LEU A 109 15.17 -16.49 4.93
N LYS A 110 13.91 -16.57 4.51
CA LYS A 110 13.57 -16.83 3.11
C LYS A 110 14.09 -15.70 2.22
N LEU A 111 14.45 -16.00 0.98
CA LEU A 111 14.71 -14.96 -0.01
C LEU A 111 13.41 -14.20 -0.32
N ALA A 112 13.49 -12.90 -0.60
CA ALA A 112 12.30 -12.08 -0.84
C ALA A 112 11.42 -12.65 -1.99
N ALA A 113 12.04 -13.15 -3.07
CA ALA A 113 11.31 -13.78 -4.16
C ALA A 113 10.59 -15.08 -3.76
N THR A 114 11.15 -15.84 -2.81
CA THR A 114 10.48 -17.01 -2.23
C THR A 114 9.37 -16.59 -1.29
N PHE A 115 9.61 -15.58 -0.45
CA PHE A 115 8.64 -15.07 0.51
C PHE A 115 7.39 -14.50 -0.17
N PHE A 116 7.56 -13.70 -1.23
CA PHE A 116 6.48 -13.19 -2.07
C PHE A 116 6.03 -14.19 -3.15
N GLY A 117 6.48 -15.45 -3.08
CA GLY A 117 6.22 -16.49 -4.05
C GLY A 117 4.76 -16.97 -4.09
N PRO A 118 4.46 -17.97 -4.92
CA PRO A 118 3.11 -18.54 -5.07
C PRO A 118 2.62 -19.27 -3.81
N ASP A 119 3.53 -19.68 -2.92
CA ASP A 119 3.21 -20.36 -1.65
C ASP A 119 2.75 -19.40 -0.54
N GLU A 120 2.61 -18.09 -0.85
CA GLU A 120 2.02 -17.07 0.02
C GLU A 120 2.56 -17.08 1.46
N HIS A 121 3.89 -17.09 1.62
CA HIS A 121 4.49 -17.16 2.96
C HIS A 121 4.14 -15.97 3.86
N PHE A 122 3.62 -14.87 3.31
CA PHE A 122 3.08 -13.74 4.07
C PHE A 122 1.74 -14.06 4.78
N ALA A 123 0.97 -15.02 4.26
CA ALA A 123 -0.30 -15.48 4.82
C ALA A 123 -0.13 -16.49 5.96
N ALA A 124 1.09 -16.98 6.20
CA ALA A 124 1.35 -17.92 7.28
C ALA A 124 1.12 -17.28 8.67
N ASN A 125 0.59 -18.10 9.61
CA ASN A 125 0.32 -17.67 10.97
C ASN A 125 1.60 -17.66 11.83
N TYR A 126 2.39 -16.59 11.73
CA TYR A 126 3.58 -16.39 12.55
C TYR A 126 3.18 -15.94 13.96
N VAL A 127 3.23 -16.88 14.91
CA VAL A 127 2.95 -16.60 16.33
C VAL A 127 4.23 -16.10 16.99
N MET A 128 4.20 -14.89 17.57
CA MET A 128 5.30 -14.49 18.46
C MET A 128 5.27 -15.41 19.69
N PRO A 129 6.39 -16.04 20.09
CA PRO A 129 6.43 -16.76 21.35
C PRO A 129 6.04 -15.79 22.46
N SER A 130 4.81 -15.93 22.97
CA SER A 130 4.37 -15.27 24.19
C SER A 130 5.45 -15.52 25.21
N ALA A 131 5.98 -14.46 25.82
CA ALA A 131 7.06 -14.53 26.78
C ALA A 131 6.73 -15.57 27.87
N LYS A 132 7.15 -16.82 27.66
CA LYS A 132 7.18 -17.83 28.71
C LYS A 132 8.24 -17.34 29.67
N GLN A 133 7.74 -16.77 30.76
CA GLN A 133 8.37 -16.58 32.05
C GLN A 133 9.87 -16.93 32.05
N SER A 134 10.65 -15.85 32.16
CA SER A 134 12.04 -15.82 32.61
C SER A 134 12.48 -17.07 33.38
N ASN A 135 13.39 -17.82 32.77
CA ASN A 135 14.57 -18.32 33.49
C ASN A 135 15.78 -17.86 32.68
N LEU A 136 16.20 -16.61 32.93
CA LEU A 136 17.38 -16.03 32.32
C LEU A 136 18.63 -16.78 32.83
N GLY A 137 19.24 -17.58 31.97
CA GLY A 137 20.70 -17.66 31.96
C GLY A 137 21.24 -16.28 31.57
N LYS A 138 22.17 -15.74 32.37
CA LYS A 138 22.76 -14.40 32.24
C LYS A 138 23.43 -14.16 30.87
N ALA A 139 22.66 -13.87 29.81
CA ALA A 139 23.22 -13.46 28.51
C ALA A 139 22.24 -12.65 27.62
N GLY A 140 21.07 -12.27 28.13
CA GLY A 140 19.98 -11.71 27.31
C GLY A 140 19.61 -10.24 27.53
N GLN A 141 20.37 -9.48 28.34
CA GLN A 141 19.99 -8.10 28.68
C GLN A 141 20.65 -7.02 27.81
N ALA A 142 21.42 -7.39 26.77
CA ALA A 142 22.10 -6.42 25.91
C ALA A 142 21.33 -6.05 24.62
N THR A 143 20.32 -6.82 24.20
CA THR A 143 19.71 -6.66 22.86
C THR A 143 18.44 -5.79 22.84
N ALA A 144 17.82 -5.52 23.99
CA ALA A 144 16.64 -4.65 24.05
C ALA A 144 16.98 -3.15 23.85
N ARG A 145 18.21 -2.73 24.18
CA ARG A 145 18.63 -1.33 24.03
C ARG A 145 19.02 -0.98 22.59
N ALA A 146 19.63 -1.93 21.88
CA ALA A 146 20.08 -1.73 20.49
C ALA A 146 18.92 -1.67 19.48
N ALA A 147 17.80 -2.34 19.77
CA ALA A 147 16.60 -2.27 18.93
C ALA A 147 15.86 -0.93 19.05
N GLN A 148 15.88 -0.30 20.24
CA GLN A 148 15.33 1.05 20.45
C GLN A 148 16.23 2.12 19.79
N GLU A 149 17.56 1.95 19.88
CA GLU A 149 18.55 2.86 19.29
C GLU A 149 18.57 2.82 17.75
N TRP A 150 18.06 1.76 17.12
CA TRP A 150 17.92 1.65 15.65
C TRP A 150 16.65 2.30 15.09
N MET A 151 15.60 2.49 15.90
CA MET A 151 14.38 3.18 15.46
C MET A 151 14.48 4.72 15.57
N ASP A 152 15.39 5.25 16.39
CA ASP A 152 15.53 6.69 16.68
C ASP A 152 16.53 7.44 15.76
N GLY A 153 17.07 6.78 14.72
CA GLY A 153 17.78 7.43 13.61
C GLY A 153 19.05 8.20 14.01
N LYS A 154 20.21 7.57 13.87
CA LYS A 154 21.51 8.25 13.76
C LYS A 154 22.27 7.81 12.52
#